data_AF-A0A7H0GP08-F1
#
_entry.id   AF-A0A7H0GP08-F1
#
_cell.length_a   1.000
_cell.length_b   1.000
_cell.length_c   1.000
_cell.angle_alpha   90.00
_cell.angle_beta   90.00
_cell.angle_gamma   90.00
#
_symmetry.space_group_name_H-M   'P 1'
#
loop_
_entity.id
_entity.type
_entity.pdbx_description
1 polymer ?
#
loop_
_entity_poly.entity_id
_entity_poly.type
_entity_poly.pdbx_seq_one_letter_code
_entity_poly.pdbx_strand_id
1 'polypeptide(L)'
;MLRNERARSPAAARERFEAALKELGAKERLAMLEVLNERLSMDDEALLERLLTDRSGEVRQLAAEQLSALPESAHAQRVIAWVEPLLRRDGEKAGWTIEPPEKENADWPRDGIAIKPHGFFKGGERAWWLYQLTRMTPPDWWTRHLDMTPEALFAWTGKTEWQRPIRDGLLEAAARAPGRDWLQLLTSMQGNPHARESLNVLLNAMTQTEREAYWQQRLEAAPKLVFELLVRMGELMRPADHLHRTLSDALVVAIAQTHDQTATNRDWSVRHTLSQALVSAALWLAPQSLPGLLAIIDKASSAVNAADAQAQAQSYDQVWQRVRTIAGIRQTLCAIST
;
A
#
# COMPACT_ATOMS: atom_id res chain seq x y z
N MET A 1 -1.12 11.09 -20.91
CA MET A 1 -0.01 11.98 -21.33
C MET A 1 0.67 12.63 -20.12
N LEU A 2 -0.06 13.34 -19.25
CA LEU A 2 0.51 14.01 -18.07
C LEU A 2 1.22 13.07 -17.09
N ARG A 3 0.67 11.88 -16.79
CA ARG A 3 1.32 10.89 -15.91
C ARG A 3 2.72 10.48 -16.38
N ASN A 4 2.84 10.10 -17.66
CA ASN A 4 4.14 9.76 -18.24
C ASN A 4 5.10 10.95 -18.31
N GLU A 5 4.59 12.19 -18.36
CA GLU A 5 5.42 13.39 -18.30
C GLU A 5 5.86 13.67 -16.87
N ARG A 6 4.98 13.53 -15.87
CA ARG A 6 5.29 13.66 -14.45
C ARG A 6 6.42 12.74 -14.03
N ALA A 7 6.40 11.49 -14.49
CA ALA A 7 7.48 10.53 -14.25
C ALA A 7 8.86 11.01 -14.76
N ARG A 8 8.89 11.72 -15.90
CA ARG A 8 10.12 12.11 -16.61
C ARG A 8 10.59 13.53 -16.27
N SER A 9 9.67 14.49 -16.24
CA SER A 9 9.88 15.90 -15.95
C SER A 9 8.76 16.43 -15.05
N PRO A 10 8.90 16.28 -13.72
CA PRO A 10 7.89 16.72 -12.76
C PRO A 10 7.49 18.19 -12.89
N ALA A 11 8.48 19.06 -13.14
CA ALA A 11 8.28 20.50 -13.33
C ALA A 11 7.43 20.81 -14.57
N ALA A 12 7.74 20.21 -15.72
CA ALA A 12 6.97 20.45 -16.96
C ALA A 12 5.51 19.98 -16.84
N ALA A 13 5.28 18.85 -16.15
CA ALA A 13 3.92 18.38 -15.87
C ALA A 13 3.16 19.37 -14.97
N ARG A 14 3.81 19.90 -13.92
CA ARG A 14 3.24 20.93 -13.05
C ARG A 14 2.91 22.20 -13.84
N GLU A 15 3.87 22.76 -14.58
CA GLU A 15 3.68 23.98 -15.38
C GLU A 15 2.54 23.84 -16.39
N ARG A 16 2.44 22.69 -17.07
CA ARG A 16 1.34 22.40 -17.98
C ARG A 16 -0.01 22.35 -17.25
N PHE A 17 -0.07 21.73 -16.08
CA PHE A 17 -1.29 21.70 -15.29
C PHE A 17 -1.68 23.11 -14.83
N GLU A 18 -0.72 23.91 -14.37
CA GLU A 18 -0.96 25.30 -13.96
C GLU A 18 -1.51 26.16 -15.11
N ALA A 19 -0.92 26.04 -16.30
CA ALA A 19 -1.36 26.79 -17.48
C ALA A 19 -2.80 26.45 -17.89
N ALA A 20 -3.20 25.17 -17.79
CA ALA A 20 -4.53 24.70 -18.16
C ALA A 20 -5.59 24.92 -17.06
N LEU A 21 -5.19 25.26 -15.83
CA LEU A 21 -6.04 25.16 -14.64
C LEU A 21 -7.40 25.88 -14.77
N LYS A 22 -7.42 27.06 -15.40
CA LYS A 22 -8.62 27.89 -15.58
C LYS A 22 -9.62 27.29 -16.58
N GLU A 23 -9.15 26.51 -17.53
CA GLU A 23 -9.95 25.92 -18.62
C GLU A 23 -10.58 24.58 -18.22
N LEU A 24 -9.96 23.87 -17.27
CA LEU A 24 -10.37 22.54 -16.85
C LEU A 24 -11.64 22.54 -15.99
N GLY A 25 -12.50 21.55 -16.18
CA GLY A 25 -13.61 21.21 -15.29
C GLY A 25 -13.12 20.69 -13.93
N ALA A 26 -14.01 20.57 -12.94
CA ALA A 26 -13.63 20.09 -11.60
C ALA A 26 -13.04 18.67 -11.62
N LYS A 27 -13.66 17.74 -12.37
CA LYS A 27 -13.17 16.35 -12.50
C LYS A 27 -11.80 16.26 -13.16
N GLU A 28 -11.55 17.10 -14.17
CA GLU A 28 -10.28 17.13 -14.88
C GLU A 28 -9.16 17.70 -14.00
N ARG A 29 -9.45 18.77 -13.24
CA ARG A 29 -8.52 19.30 -12.23
C ARG A 29 -8.18 18.25 -11.18
N LEU A 30 -9.19 17.53 -10.67
CA LEU A 30 -8.97 16.46 -9.69
C LEU A 30 -8.06 15.36 -10.27
N ALA A 31 -8.36 14.87 -11.47
CA ALA A 31 -7.55 13.84 -12.13
C ALA A 31 -6.10 14.29 -12.42
N MET A 32 -5.89 15.57 -12.74
CA MET A 32 -4.53 16.13 -12.91
C MET A 32 -3.81 16.30 -11.57
N LEU A 33 -4.52 16.69 -10.52
CA LEU A 33 -3.98 16.78 -9.17
C LEU A 33 -3.55 15.42 -8.64
N GLU A 34 -4.34 14.36 -8.87
CA GLU A 34 -3.97 12.98 -8.54
C GLU A 34 -2.66 12.53 -9.22
N VAL A 35 -2.36 13.04 -10.42
CA VAL A 35 -1.10 12.74 -11.11
C VAL A 35 0.11 13.31 -10.36
N LEU A 36 -0.02 14.43 -9.64
CA LEU A 36 1.11 15.02 -8.90
C LEU A 36 1.64 14.12 -7.78
N ASN A 37 0.83 13.17 -7.26
CA ASN A 37 1.28 12.16 -6.31
C ASN A 37 2.50 11.38 -6.82
N GLU A 38 2.60 11.17 -8.14
CA GLU A 38 3.80 10.60 -8.73
C GLU A 38 4.95 11.61 -8.61
N ARG A 39 5.92 11.31 -7.74
CA ARG A 39 7.07 12.18 -7.44
C ARG A 39 6.67 13.53 -6.83
N LEU A 40 5.66 13.55 -5.96
CA LEU A 40 5.27 14.71 -5.17
C LEU A 40 6.47 15.31 -4.42
N SER A 41 6.60 16.64 -4.43
CA SER A 41 7.76 17.35 -3.87
C SER A 41 7.39 18.76 -3.40
N MET A 42 8.29 19.40 -2.65
CA MET A 42 8.12 20.79 -2.22
C MET A 42 7.98 21.78 -3.37
N ASP A 43 8.52 21.48 -4.56
CA ASP A 43 8.33 22.32 -5.74
C ASP A 43 6.85 22.44 -6.16
N ASP A 44 5.99 21.52 -5.71
CA ASP A 44 4.56 21.52 -6.00
C ASP A 44 3.75 22.36 -4.99
N GLU A 45 4.35 22.78 -3.87
CA GLU A 45 3.67 23.44 -2.75
C GLU A 45 2.88 24.68 -3.18
N ALA A 46 3.48 25.59 -3.96
CA ALA A 46 2.85 26.84 -4.35
C ALA A 46 1.55 26.63 -5.16
N LEU A 47 1.52 25.60 -6.01
CA LEU A 47 0.32 25.20 -6.73
C LEU A 47 -0.74 24.66 -5.76
N LEU A 48 -0.34 23.75 -4.87
CA LEU A 48 -1.26 23.10 -3.93
C LEU A 48 -1.88 24.10 -2.95
N GLU A 49 -1.10 25.03 -2.41
CA GLU A 49 -1.59 26.12 -1.54
C GLU A 49 -2.63 26.98 -2.26
N ARG A 50 -2.43 27.29 -3.55
CA ARG A 50 -3.44 27.98 -4.36
C ARG A 50 -4.72 27.16 -4.50
N LEU A 51 -4.62 25.84 -4.65
CA LEU A 51 -5.75 24.93 -4.80
C LEU A 51 -6.56 24.71 -3.51
N LEU A 52 -6.06 25.10 -2.34
CA LEU A 52 -6.85 25.15 -1.09
C LEU A 52 -8.05 26.11 -1.19
N THR A 53 -8.08 26.98 -2.20
CA THR A 53 -9.21 27.90 -2.47
C THR A 53 -10.01 27.53 -3.73
N ASP A 54 -9.79 26.34 -4.30
CA ASP A 54 -10.54 25.88 -5.48
C ASP A 54 -12.05 25.84 -5.19
N ARG A 55 -12.87 26.10 -6.21
CA ARG A 55 -14.33 26.03 -6.13
C ARG A 55 -14.85 24.62 -5.79
N SER A 56 -14.14 23.56 -6.20
CA SER A 56 -14.49 22.17 -5.91
C SER A 56 -13.99 21.73 -4.55
N GLY A 57 -14.89 21.20 -3.70
CA GLY A 57 -14.51 20.64 -2.40
C GLY A 57 -13.53 19.47 -2.52
N GLU A 58 -13.70 18.61 -3.52
CA GLU A 58 -12.82 17.45 -3.75
C GLU A 58 -11.39 17.89 -4.13
N VAL A 59 -11.26 18.95 -4.93
CA VAL A 59 -9.95 19.49 -5.33
C VAL A 59 -9.25 20.12 -4.13
N ARG A 60 -9.97 20.89 -3.31
CA ARG A 60 -9.43 21.45 -2.05
C ARG A 60 -8.96 20.35 -1.11
N GLN A 61 -9.77 19.31 -0.94
CA GLN A 61 -9.46 18.19 -0.06
C GLN A 61 -8.18 17.46 -0.51
N LEU A 62 -8.09 17.10 -1.79
CA LEU A 62 -6.91 16.41 -2.30
C LEU A 62 -5.65 17.29 -2.23
N ALA A 63 -5.77 18.60 -2.47
CA ALA A 63 -4.65 19.53 -2.35
C ALA A 63 -4.13 19.60 -0.91
N ALA A 64 -5.04 19.72 0.07
CA ALA A 64 -4.68 19.66 1.48
C ALA A 64 -4.03 18.33 1.86
N GLU A 65 -4.54 17.22 1.34
CA GLU A 65 -3.99 15.89 1.63
C GLU A 65 -2.60 15.67 1.06
N GLN A 66 -2.30 16.24 -0.11
CA GLN A 66 -0.97 16.23 -0.72
C GLN A 66 -0.01 17.16 0.01
N LEU A 67 -0.46 18.33 0.47
CA LEU A 67 0.33 19.21 1.31
C LEU A 67 0.69 18.55 2.65
N SER A 68 -0.25 17.83 3.28
CA SER A 68 0.03 17.02 4.48
C SER A 68 1.09 15.93 4.28
N ALA A 69 1.28 15.46 3.04
CA ALA A 69 2.32 14.49 2.68
C ALA A 69 3.72 15.14 2.52
N LEU A 70 3.80 16.47 2.56
CA LEU A 70 5.02 17.27 2.48
C LEU A 70 5.31 17.90 3.85
N PRO A 71 6.17 17.28 4.70
CA PRO A 71 6.35 17.69 6.10
C PRO A 71 6.80 19.15 6.27
N GLU A 72 7.53 19.68 5.28
CA GLU A 72 8.07 21.04 5.29
C GLU A 72 7.07 22.08 4.76
N SER A 73 5.90 21.66 4.26
CA SER A 73 4.92 22.60 3.71
C SER A 73 4.30 23.48 4.77
N ALA A 74 3.98 24.73 4.40
CA ALA A 74 3.33 25.69 5.27
C ALA A 74 2.00 25.14 5.82
N HIS A 75 1.26 24.37 5.02
CA HIS A 75 0.05 23.66 5.45
C HIS A 75 0.34 22.60 6.51
N ALA A 76 1.30 21.71 6.29
CA ALA A 76 1.68 20.69 7.28
C ALA A 76 2.11 21.33 8.60
N GLN A 77 2.87 22.44 8.55
CA GLN A 77 3.28 23.19 9.74
C GLN A 77 2.08 23.81 10.49
N ARG A 78 1.05 24.31 9.79
CA ARG A 78 -0.20 24.79 10.43
C ARG A 78 -0.93 23.65 11.15
N VAL A 79 -1.04 22.48 10.50
CA VAL A 79 -1.70 21.31 11.11
C VAL A 79 -0.93 20.82 12.33
N ILE A 80 0.40 20.73 12.24
CA ILE A 80 1.28 20.38 13.36
C ILE A 80 1.06 21.34 14.54
N ALA A 81 1.00 22.66 14.29
CA ALA A 81 0.77 23.66 15.32
C ALA A 81 -0.60 23.52 16.03
N TRP A 82 -1.58 22.86 15.41
CA TRP A 82 -2.85 22.52 16.07
C TRP A 82 -2.80 21.22 16.85
N VAL A 83 -1.96 20.27 16.45
CA VAL A 83 -1.83 18.95 17.10
C VAL A 83 -0.88 18.97 18.28
N GLU A 84 0.26 19.67 18.16
CA GLU A 84 1.29 19.72 19.19
C GLU A 84 0.73 20.10 20.58
N PRO A 85 -0.14 21.13 20.73
CA PRO A 85 -0.68 21.49 22.05
C PRO A 85 -1.68 20.47 22.64
N LEU A 86 -2.16 19.52 21.83
CA LEU A 86 -3.05 18.45 22.29
C LEU A 86 -2.28 17.35 23.02
N LEU A 87 -0.96 17.27 22.79
CA LEU A 87 -0.08 16.33 23.44
C LEU A 87 0.41 16.88 24.77
N ARG A 88 0.38 16.02 25.80
CA ARG A 88 0.92 16.34 27.12
C ARG A 88 1.88 15.26 27.57
N ARG A 89 2.88 15.67 28.33
CA ARG A 89 3.84 14.77 28.96
C ARG A 89 3.67 14.89 30.46
N ASP A 90 3.21 13.83 31.09
CA ASP A 90 2.97 13.80 32.53
C ASP A 90 4.30 13.56 33.28
N GLY A 91 5.09 14.62 33.47
CA GLY A 91 6.39 14.55 34.15
C GLY A 91 7.45 13.70 33.43
N GLU A 92 8.64 13.56 34.03
CA GLU A 92 9.78 12.87 33.39
C GLU A 92 9.57 11.34 33.25
N LYS A 93 8.75 10.74 34.13
CA LYS A 93 8.53 9.29 34.20
C LYS A 93 7.20 8.80 33.62
N ALA A 94 6.21 9.68 33.40
CA ALA A 94 4.97 9.26 32.77
C ALA A 94 4.96 9.55 31.27
N GLY A 95 4.21 8.71 30.55
CA GLY A 95 4.19 8.71 29.10
C GLY A 95 3.44 9.90 28.51
N TRP A 96 3.42 9.95 27.19
CA TRP A 96 2.59 10.89 26.46
C TRP A 96 1.10 10.61 26.65
N THR A 97 0.30 11.65 26.71
CA THR A 97 -1.17 11.62 26.62
C THR A 97 -1.61 12.58 25.53
N ILE A 98 -2.81 12.37 24.99
CA ILE A 98 -3.39 13.24 23.96
C ILE A 98 -4.87 13.44 24.25
N GLU A 99 -5.32 14.69 24.19
CA GLU A 99 -6.72 15.06 24.32
C GLU A 99 -7.20 15.76 23.05
N PRO A 100 -8.35 15.36 22.46
CA PRO A 100 -8.91 16.07 21.32
C PRO A 100 -9.16 17.55 21.61
N PRO A 101 -9.26 18.38 20.56
CA PRO A 101 -9.67 19.78 20.72
C PRO A 101 -10.99 19.91 21.48
N GLU A 102 -11.06 20.88 22.39
CA GLU A 102 -12.29 21.15 23.16
C GLU A 102 -13.36 21.91 22.35
N LYS A 103 -12.92 22.64 21.31
CA LYS A 103 -13.77 23.44 20.43
C LYS A 103 -13.25 23.40 19.00
N GLU A 104 -14.12 23.75 18.07
CA GLU A 104 -13.77 23.93 16.67
C GLU A 104 -12.80 25.11 16.44
N ASN A 105 -12.07 25.06 15.33
CA ASN A 105 -11.25 26.16 14.84
C ASN A 105 -11.77 26.63 13.48
N ALA A 106 -12.01 27.93 13.33
CA ALA A 106 -12.51 28.54 12.10
C ALA A 106 -11.55 28.41 10.90
N ASP A 107 -10.26 28.20 11.14
CA ASP A 107 -9.25 28.04 10.09
C ASP A 107 -9.23 26.63 9.48
N TRP A 108 -9.74 25.62 10.19
CA TRP A 108 -9.72 24.21 9.77
C TRP A 108 -10.29 23.94 8.36
N PRO A 109 -11.44 24.51 7.95
CA PRO A 109 -12.01 24.21 6.64
C PRO A 109 -11.11 24.63 5.46
N ARG A 110 -10.28 25.66 5.63
CA ARG A 110 -9.30 26.08 4.61
C ARG A 110 -8.29 24.97 4.35
N ASP A 111 -7.84 24.32 5.42
CA ASP A 111 -6.76 23.33 5.39
C ASP A 111 -7.29 21.87 5.31
N GLY A 112 -8.55 21.70 4.86
CA GLY A 112 -9.13 20.37 4.58
C GLY A 112 -9.62 19.62 5.82
N ILE A 113 -9.87 20.32 6.93
CA ILE A 113 -10.43 19.75 8.16
C ILE A 113 -11.89 20.20 8.29
N ALA A 114 -12.82 19.27 8.16
CA ALA A 114 -14.24 19.56 8.25
C ALA A 114 -14.70 19.69 9.70
N ILE A 115 -15.47 20.74 10.00
CA ILE A 115 -16.04 20.96 11.33
C ILE A 115 -17.04 19.87 11.72
N LYS A 116 -17.98 19.53 10.84
CA LYS A 116 -19.05 18.57 11.15
C LYS A 116 -18.68 17.17 10.68
N PRO A 117 -18.89 16.14 11.51
CA PRO A 117 -18.70 14.75 11.10
C PRO A 117 -19.70 14.37 10.01
N HIS A 118 -19.27 13.50 9.09
CA HIS A 118 -20.19 12.88 8.15
C HIS A 118 -21.06 11.82 8.86
N GLY A 119 -22.24 11.53 8.30
CA GLY A 119 -23.26 10.70 8.96
C GLY A 119 -22.82 9.27 9.35
N PHE A 120 -21.79 8.73 8.70
CA PHE A 120 -21.25 7.39 9.00
C PHE A 120 -20.11 7.36 10.03
N PHE A 121 -19.63 8.52 10.52
CA PHE A 121 -18.53 8.57 11.47
C PHE A 121 -19.02 8.15 12.87
N LYS A 122 -18.21 7.36 13.59
CA LYS A 122 -18.51 6.92 14.96
C LYS A 122 -17.53 7.56 15.93
N GLY A 123 -18.03 8.25 16.97
CA GLY A 123 -17.18 8.83 18.03
C GLY A 123 -17.44 10.29 18.40
N GLY A 124 -18.44 10.94 17.79
CA GLY A 124 -18.76 12.36 18.07
C GLY A 124 -17.76 13.34 17.45
N GLU A 125 -17.99 14.63 17.65
CA GLU A 125 -17.25 15.72 16.99
C GLU A 125 -15.78 15.79 17.42
N ARG A 126 -15.49 15.60 18.71
CA ARG A 126 -14.11 15.61 19.22
C ARG A 126 -13.24 14.51 18.60
N ALA A 127 -13.77 13.27 18.53
CA ALA A 127 -13.05 12.17 17.88
C ALA A 127 -12.89 12.42 16.37
N TRP A 128 -13.87 13.07 15.73
CA TRP A 128 -13.82 13.46 14.33
C TRP A 128 -12.70 14.47 14.05
N TRP A 129 -12.57 15.50 14.89
CA TRP A 129 -11.49 16.47 14.77
C TRP A 129 -10.13 15.83 15.03
N LEU A 130 -10.00 15.01 16.07
CA LEU A 130 -8.73 14.34 16.36
C LEU A 130 -8.32 13.38 15.23
N TYR A 131 -9.26 12.60 14.68
CA TYR A 131 -9.00 11.74 13.52
C TYR A 131 -8.49 12.55 12.32
N GLN A 132 -9.17 13.65 11.98
CA GLN A 132 -8.77 14.50 10.86
C GLN A 132 -7.42 15.20 11.10
N LEU A 133 -7.18 15.72 12.29
CA LEU A 133 -5.91 16.32 12.64
C LEU A 133 -4.78 15.29 12.57
N THR A 134 -5.02 14.06 13.07
CA THR A 134 -4.05 12.96 13.01
C THR A 134 -3.74 12.58 11.57
N ARG A 135 -4.76 12.37 10.72
CA ARG A 135 -4.53 12.02 9.31
C ARG A 135 -3.84 13.14 8.53
N MET A 136 -4.04 14.40 8.89
CA MET A 136 -3.43 15.54 8.18
C MET A 136 -2.03 15.89 8.73
N THR A 137 -1.58 15.22 9.79
CA THR A 137 -0.24 15.41 10.36
C THR A 137 0.73 14.40 9.74
N PRO A 138 1.92 14.82 9.25
CA PRO A 138 2.90 13.91 8.70
C PRO A 138 3.26 12.76 9.68
N PRO A 139 3.26 11.48 9.24
CA PRO A 139 3.58 10.34 10.11
C PRO A 139 4.95 10.45 10.79
N ASP A 140 5.94 10.96 10.06
CA ASP A 140 7.30 11.20 10.53
C ASP A 140 7.39 12.24 11.67
N TRP A 141 6.46 13.20 11.72
CA TRP A 141 6.43 14.16 12.82
C TRP A 141 6.08 13.45 14.13
N TRP A 142 5.11 12.51 14.11
CA TRP A 142 4.73 11.74 15.29
C TRP A 142 5.89 10.94 15.85
N THR A 143 6.60 10.20 15.00
CA THR A 143 7.72 9.34 15.43
C THR A 143 8.87 10.16 16.00
N ARG A 144 9.20 11.30 15.39
CA ARG A 144 10.26 12.21 15.87
C ARG A 144 9.86 12.97 17.13
N HIS A 145 8.65 13.53 17.19
CA HIS A 145 8.20 14.35 18.30
C HIS A 145 7.99 13.52 19.58
N LEU A 146 7.44 12.31 19.43
CA LEU A 146 7.20 11.40 20.57
C LEU A 146 8.42 10.54 20.93
N ASP A 147 9.47 10.55 20.09
CA ASP A 147 10.63 9.66 20.18
C ASP A 147 10.22 8.18 20.21
N MET A 148 9.40 7.78 19.23
CA MET A 148 8.81 6.44 19.12
C MET A 148 8.98 5.87 17.71
N THR A 149 9.28 4.57 17.63
CA THR A 149 9.10 3.84 16.36
C THR A 149 7.62 3.76 15.99
N PRO A 150 7.25 3.51 14.71
CA PRO A 150 5.85 3.29 14.34
C PRO A 150 5.14 2.22 15.18
N GLU A 151 5.82 1.13 15.55
CA GLU A 151 5.27 0.09 16.44
C GLU A 151 5.03 0.61 17.85
N ALA A 152 5.99 1.36 18.42
CA ALA A 152 5.85 1.96 19.73
C ALA A 152 4.73 3.00 19.75
N LEU A 153 4.60 3.80 18.69
CA LEU A 153 3.52 4.76 18.48
C LEU A 153 2.16 4.05 18.44
N PHE A 154 2.03 2.97 17.66
CA PHE A 154 0.80 2.17 17.61
C PHE A 154 0.46 1.48 18.92
N ALA A 155 1.47 1.01 19.66
CA ALA A 155 1.28 0.45 21.00
C ALA A 155 0.83 1.54 21.97
N TRP A 156 1.42 2.73 21.91
CA TRP A 156 1.06 3.88 22.72
C TRP A 156 -0.40 4.31 22.53
N THR A 157 -0.91 4.34 21.29
CA THR A 157 -2.33 4.68 21.05
C THR A 157 -3.31 3.81 21.84
N GLY A 158 -2.96 2.55 22.14
CA GLY A 158 -3.79 1.65 22.95
C GLY A 158 -3.86 1.98 24.44
N LYS A 159 -3.07 2.95 24.91
CA LYS A 159 -3.12 3.49 26.27
C LYS A 159 -4.03 4.72 26.38
N THR A 160 -4.60 5.16 25.26
CA THR A 160 -5.49 6.34 25.18
C THR A 160 -6.93 5.89 24.95
N GLU A 161 -7.90 6.64 25.45
CA GLU A 161 -9.32 6.40 25.10
C GLU A 161 -9.63 6.75 23.63
N TRP A 162 -8.74 7.51 23.00
CA TRP A 162 -8.81 7.96 21.61
C TRP A 162 -8.09 7.02 20.63
N GLN A 163 -7.85 5.77 21.02
CA GLN A 163 -7.09 4.79 20.24
C GLN A 163 -7.54 4.73 18.77
N ARG A 164 -8.85 4.60 18.53
CA ARG A 164 -9.41 4.42 17.19
C ARG A 164 -9.17 5.61 16.26
N PRO A 165 -9.61 6.85 16.57
CA PRO A 165 -9.39 7.99 15.69
C PRO A 165 -7.91 8.25 15.41
N ILE A 166 -7.02 8.01 16.38
CA ILE A 166 -5.57 8.15 16.17
C ILE A 166 -5.04 7.08 15.23
N ARG A 167 -5.38 5.80 15.46
CA ARG A 167 -4.90 4.70 14.59
C ARG A 167 -5.42 4.82 13.17
N ASP A 168 -6.72 5.09 13.00
CA ASP A 168 -7.32 5.26 11.68
C ASP A 168 -6.65 6.44 10.95
N GLY A 169 -6.42 7.56 11.67
CA GLY A 169 -5.73 8.71 11.10
C GLY A 169 -4.26 8.44 10.74
N LEU A 170 -3.50 7.77 11.60
CA LEU A 170 -2.10 7.41 11.34
C LEU A 170 -1.97 6.47 10.14
N LEU A 171 -2.85 5.47 10.00
CA LEU A 171 -2.84 4.58 8.84
C LEU A 171 -3.12 5.36 7.54
N GLU A 172 -4.07 6.30 7.55
CA GLU A 172 -4.35 7.13 6.37
C GLU A 172 -3.27 8.17 6.05
N ALA A 173 -2.57 8.68 7.05
CA ALA A 173 -1.40 9.52 6.85
C ALA A 173 -0.25 8.70 6.24
N ALA A 174 0.02 7.52 6.80
CA ALA A 174 1.02 6.59 6.29
C ALA A 174 0.68 6.08 4.88
N ALA A 175 -0.60 5.92 4.52
CA ALA A 175 -0.99 5.52 3.17
C ALA A 175 -0.55 6.51 2.08
N ARG A 176 -0.41 7.81 2.41
CA ARG A 176 -0.05 8.86 1.44
C ARG A 176 1.45 9.03 1.27
N ALA A 177 2.21 8.90 2.36
CA ALA A 177 3.66 9.05 2.34
C ALA A 177 4.32 8.14 3.39
N PRO A 178 4.34 6.82 3.18
CA PRO A 178 4.94 5.92 4.17
C PRO A 178 6.47 6.01 4.09
N GLY A 179 7.09 6.50 5.16
CA GLY A 179 8.52 6.33 5.39
C GLY A 179 8.89 4.83 5.51
N ARG A 180 10.16 4.49 5.26
CA ARG A 180 10.63 3.09 5.33
C ARG A 180 10.56 2.50 6.74
N ASP A 181 10.57 3.35 7.76
CA ASP A 181 10.38 3.00 9.16
C ASP A 181 9.01 2.35 9.44
N TRP A 182 7.99 2.64 8.63
CA TRP A 182 6.65 2.04 8.77
C TRP A 182 6.55 0.60 8.22
N LEU A 183 7.56 0.11 7.51
CA LEU A 183 7.50 -1.17 6.82
C LEU A 183 7.17 -2.33 7.77
N GLN A 184 7.80 -2.38 8.95
CA GLN A 184 7.62 -3.47 9.91
C GLN A 184 6.21 -3.48 10.52
N LEU A 185 5.74 -2.35 11.04
CA LEU A 185 4.36 -2.21 11.52
C LEU A 185 3.33 -2.61 10.45
N LEU A 186 3.41 -2.03 9.24
CA LEU A 186 2.48 -2.32 8.16
C LEU A 186 2.52 -3.81 7.76
N THR A 187 3.71 -4.40 7.78
CA THR A 187 3.94 -5.84 7.59
C THR A 187 3.30 -6.69 8.69
N SER A 188 3.20 -6.22 9.93
CA SER A 188 2.50 -6.95 10.99
C SER A 188 0.98 -6.86 10.87
N MET A 189 0.48 -5.81 10.21
CA MET A 189 -0.93 -5.46 10.11
C MET A 189 -1.57 -5.79 8.75
N GLN A 190 -0.97 -6.64 7.91
CA GLN A 190 -1.43 -6.85 6.52
C GLN A 190 -2.86 -7.40 6.39
N GLY A 191 -3.46 -7.90 7.47
CA GLY A 191 -4.87 -8.28 7.52
C GLY A 191 -5.83 -7.07 7.56
N ASN A 192 -5.34 -5.88 7.94
CA ASN A 192 -6.08 -4.64 7.89
C ASN A 192 -6.00 -4.03 6.46
N PRO A 193 -7.14 -3.70 5.82
CA PRO A 193 -7.13 -3.17 4.45
C PRO A 193 -6.32 -1.89 4.25
N HIS A 194 -6.36 -0.94 5.17
CA HIS A 194 -5.62 0.33 5.07
C HIS A 194 -4.11 0.11 5.27
N ALA A 195 -3.72 -0.74 6.22
CA ALA A 195 -2.33 -1.09 6.41
C ALA A 195 -1.75 -1.83 5.19
N ARG A 196 -2.56 -2.69 4.55
CA ARG A 196 -2.19 -3.37 3.31
C ARG A 196 -2.00 -2.39 2.16
N GLU A 197 -2.91 -1.44 1.96
CA GLU A 197 -2.76 -0.42 0.92
C GLU A 197 -1.49 0.43 1.13
N SER A 198 -1.26 0.87 2.37
CA SER A 198 -0.05 1.62 2.73
C SER A 198 1.23 0.82 2.48
N LEU A 199 1.21 -0.47 2.81
CA LEU A 199 2.32 -1.38 2.53
C LEU A 199 2.58 -1.49 1.02
N ASN A 200 1.53 -1.57 0.20
CA ASN A 200 1.65 -1.63 -1.25
C ASN A 200 2.25 -0.34 -1.83
N VAL A 201 1.87 0.83 -1.32
CA VAL A 201 2.47 2.12 -1.69
C VAL A 201 3.96 2.14 -1.38
N LEU A 202 4.35 1.73 -0.16
CA LEU A 202 5.75 1.66 0.26
C LEU A 202 6.56 0.72 -0.63
N LEU A 203 6.07 -0.50 -0.86
CA LEU A 203 6.76 -1.49 -1.70
C LEU A 203 6.89 -1.01 -3.17
N ASN A 204 5.88 -0.34 -3.71
CA ASN A 204 5.94 0.22 -5.07
C ASN A 204 7.00 1.32 -5.23
N ALA A 205 7.29 2.07 -4.16
CA ALA A 205 8.33 3.10 -4.16
C ALA A 205 9.75 2.51 -4.02
N MET A 206 9.89 1.27 -3.55
CA MET A 206 11.18 0.58 -3.44
C MET A 206 11.70 0.13 -4.80
N THR A 207 13.02 -0.05 -4.90
CA THR A 207 13.62 -0.72 -6.05
C THR A 207 13.20 -2.19 -6.09
N GLN A 208 13.30 -2.83 -7.26
CA GLN A 208 12.99 -4.24 -7.39
C GLN A 208 13.84 -5.12 -6.46
N THR A 209 15.14 -4.85 -6.35
CA THR A 209 16.05 -5.58 -5.46
C THR A 209 15.62 -5.51 -4.00
N GLU A 210 15.20 -4.33 -3.53
CA GLU A 210 14.75 -4.14 -2.16
C GLU A 210 13.40 -4.85 -1.91
N ARG A 211 12.47 -4.80 -2.88
CA ARG A 211 11.20 -5.55 -2.79
C ARG A 211 11.46 -7.05 -2.70
N GLU A 212 12.36 -7.57 -3.52
CA GLU A 212 12.68 -9.01 -3.52
C GLU A 212 13.38 -9.44 -2.23
N ALA A 213 14.25 -8.61 -1.65
CA ALA A 213 14.84 -8.87 -0.33
C ALA A 213 13.76 -8.93 0.76
N TYR A 214 12.80 -8.01 0.74
CA TYR A 214 11.64 -8.03 1.64
C TYR A 214 10.83 -9.32 1.46
N TRP A 215 10.49 -9.69 0.23
CA TRP A 215 9.73 -10.89 -0.05
C TRP A 215 10.46 -12.18 0.33
N GLN A 216 11.78 -12.24 0.11
CA GLN A 216 12.63 -13.34 0.54
C GLN A 216 12.54 -13.53 2.06
N GLN A 217 12.67 -12.45 2.83
CA GLN A 217 12.53 -12.50 4.29
C GLN A 217 11.14 -12.99 4.73
N ARG A 218 10.08 -12.58 4.01
CA ARG A 218 8.70 -13.06 4.29
C ARG A 218 8.54 -14.54 3.99
N LEU A 219 9.12 -15.02 2.88
CA LEU A 219 9.10 -16.43 2.50
C LEU A 219 9.85 -17.29 3.52
N GLU A 220 11.02 -16.84 3.98
CA GLU A 220 11.81 -17.54 4.99
C GLU A 220 11.10 -17.61 6.35
N ALA A 221 10.47 -16.52 6.77
CA ALA A 221 9.74 -16.46 8.03
C ALA A 221 8.48 -17.35 8.04
N ALA A 222 7.83 -17.52 6.88
CA ALA A 222 6.58 -18.26 6.78
C ALA A 222 6.43 -18.97 5.41
N PRO A 223 7.23 -20.02 5.12
CA PRO A 223 7.22 -20.69 3.81
C PRO A 223 5.88 -21.35 3.47
N LYS A 224 5.08 -21.67 4.51
CA LYS A 224 3.73 -22.21 4.36
C LYS A 224 2.74 -21.20 3.74
N LEU A 225 3.06 -19.91 3.76
CA LEU A 225 2.23 -18.83 3.20
C LEU A 225 2.69 -18.40 1.80
N VAL A 226 3.38 -19.29 1.07
CA VAL A 226 3.93 -18.99 -0.26
C VAL A 226 2.85 -18.57 -1.26
N PHE A 227 1.64 -19.15 -1.18
CA PHE A 227 0.56 -18.83 -2.11
C PHE A 227 -0.02 -17.44 -1.86
N GLU A 228 -0.24 -17.06 -0.60
CA GLU A 228 -0.65 -15.70 -0.24
C GLU A 228 0.42 -14.67 -0.63
N LEU A 229 1.70 -15.01 -0.43
CA LEU A 229 2.81 -14.16 -0.82
C LEU A 229 2.85 -13.93 -2.34
N LEU A 230 2.69 -14.99 -3.14
CA LEU A 230 2.66 -14.92 -4.61
C LEU A 230 1.49 -14.11 -5.16
N VAL A 231 0.31 -14.19 -4.52
CA VAL A 231 -0.83 -13.33 -4.87
C VAL A 231 -0.48 -11.86 -4.62
N ARG A 232 0.08 -11.54 -3.45
CA ARG A 232 0.50 -10.17 -3.10
C ARG A 232 1.61 -9.63 -3.99
N MET A 233 2.60 -10.46 -4.35
CA MET A 233 3.61 -10.09 -5.34
C MET A 233 2.95 -9.69 -6.66
N GLY A 234 1.98 -10.47 -7.13
CA GLY A 234 1.27 -10.21 -8.38
C GLY A 234 0.50 -8.88 -8.40
N GLU A 235 0.09 -8.35 -7.25
CA GLU A 235 -0.53 -7.02 -7.14
C GLU A 235 0.47 -5.87 -7.40
N LEU A 236 1.77 -6.13 -7.24
CA LEU A 236 2.85 -5.13 -7.33
C LEU A 236 3.70 -5.26 -8.60
N MET A 237 3.66 -6.41 -9.28
CA MET A 237 4.42 -6.66 -10.50
C MET A 237 3.77 -6.04 -11.73
N ARG A 238 4.56 -5.43 -12.60
CA ARG A 238 4.14 -4.92 -13.91
C ARG A 238 4.41 -5.97 -15.00
N PRO A 239 3.72 -5.93 -16.15
CA PRO A 239 3.89 -6.93 -17.22
C PRO A 239 5.33 -7.14 -17.72
N ALA A 240 6.20 -6.14 -17.59
CA ALA A 240 7.61 -6.20 -17.98
C ALA A 240 8.54 -6.69 -16.85
N ASP A 241 8.04 -6.82 -15.62
CA ASP A 241 8.84 -7.18 -14.46
C ASP A 241 8.98 -8.70 -14.35
N HIS A 242 10.16 -9.17 -13.95
CA HIS A 242 10.44 -10.57 -13.65
C HIS A 242 11.30 -10.68 -12.40
N LEU A 243 10.96 -11.61 -11.50
CA LEU A 243 11.72 -11.86 -10.29
C LEU A 243 13.13 -12.37 -10.62
N HIS A 244 14.11 -12.09 -9.76
CA HIS A 244 15.43 -12.67 -9.91
C HIS A 244 15.39 -14.18 -9.62
N ARG A 245 16.35 -14.91 -10.20
CA ARG A 245 16.44 -16.36 -10.11
C ARG A 245 16.52 -16.85 -8.67
N THR A 246 17.24 -16.16 -7.80
CA THR A 246 17.42 -16.55 -6.39
C THR A 246 16.09 -16.66 -5.65
N LEU A 247 15.26 -15.61 -5.68
CA LEU A 247 13.94 -15.63 -5.06
C LEU A 247 13.00 -16.61 -5.79
N SER A 248 13.11 -16.68 -7.12
CA SER A 248 12.28 -17.58 -7.92
C SER A 248 12.50 -19.06 -7.58
N ASP A 249 13.74 -19.48 -7.43
CA ASP A 249 14.09 -20.85 -7.03
C ASP A 249 13.59 -21.15 -5.60
N ALA A 250 13.72 -20.19 -4.67
CA ALA A 250 13.20 -20.33 -3.31
C ALA A 250 11.67 -20.48 -3.28
N LEU A 251 10.95 -19.71 -4.11
CA LEU A 251 9.50 -19.82 -4.26
C LEU A 251 9.09 -21.18 -4.81
N VAL A 252 9.78 -21.70 -5.82
CA VAL A 252 9.52 -23.05 -6.37
C VAL A 252 9.69 -24.12 -5.30
N VAL A 253 10.74 -24.04 -4.47
CA VAL A 253 10.94 -24.97 -3.35
C VAL A 253 9.79 -24.89 -2.34
N ALA A 254 9.36 -23.69 -1.95
CA ALA A 254 8.26 -23.52 -1.01
C ALA A 254 6.90 -23.98 -1.57
N ILE A 255 6.64 -23.76 -2.88
CA ILE A 255 5.46 -24.31 -3.56
C ILE A 255 5.49 -25.83 -3.49
N ALA A 256 6.62 -26.46 -3.84
CA ALA A 256 6.73 -27.92 -3.85
C ALA A 256 6.43 -28.56 -2.48
N GLN A 257 6.79 -27.86 -1.39
CA GLN A 257 6.57 -28.33 -0.02
C GLN A 257 5.11 -28.19 0.46
N THR A 258 4.35 -27.26 -0.12
CA THR A 258 3.04 -26.84 0.41
C THR A 258 1.86 -27.16 -0.52
N HIS A 259 2.15 -27.41 -1.81
CA HIS A 259 1.15 -27.60 -2.85
C HIS A 259 0.14 -28.71 -2.52
N ASP A 260 0.60 -29.93 -2.22
CA ASP A 260 -0.28 -31.09 -2.08
C ASP A 260 -1.27 -30.94 -0.91
N GLN A 261 -0.79 -30.37 0.21
CA GLN A 261 -1.65 -30.05 1.36
C GLN A 261 -2.70 -28.98 1.02
N THR A 262 -2.32 -27.99 0.21
CA THR A 262 -3.21 -26.87 -0.16
C THR A 262 -4.23 -27.29 -1.22
N ALA A 263 -3.80 -28.09 -2.20
CA ALA A 263 -4.64 -28.58 -3.29
C ALA A 263 -5.77 -29.50 -2.80
N THR A 264 -5.51 -30.28 -1.74
CA THR A 264 -6.47 -31.19 -1.11
C THR A 264 -7.35 -30.53 -0.04
N ASN A 265 -7.16 -29.22 0.23
CA ASN A 265 -7.94 -28.49 1.20
C ASN A 265 -9.42 -28.38 0.76
N ARG A 266 -10.35 -28.56 1.70
CA ARG A 266 -11.80 -28.48 1.43
C ARG A 266 -12.29 -27.05 1.31
N ASP A 267 -11.59 -26.08 1.89
CA ASP A 267 -11.94 -24.67 1.79
C ASP A 267 -11.74 -24.16 0.36
N TRP A 268 -12.83 -23.67 -0.26
CA TRP A 268 -12.78 -23.11 -1.61
C TRP A 268 -11.88 -21.89 -1.71
N SER A 269 -11.84 -21.04 -0.69
CA SER A 269 -11.03 -19.80 -0.70
C SER A 269 -9.53 -20.12 -0.75
N VAL A 270 -9.09 -21.15 -0.03
CA VAL A 270 -7.71 -21.65 -0.05
C VAL A 270 -7.35 -22.17 -1.44
N ARG A 271 -8.23 -22.97 -2.04
CA ARG A 271 -8.05 -23.50 -3.40
C ARG A 271 -8.05 -22.43 -4.49
N HIS A 272 -8.87 -21.41 -4.33
CA HIS A 272 -8.90 -20.25 -5.20
C HIS A 272 -7.58 -19.45 -5.12
N THR A 273 -7.08 -19.23 -3.90
CA THR A 273 -5.78 -18.57 -3.65
C THR A 273 -4.65 -19.35 -4.30
N LEU A 274 -4.61 -20.67 -4.13
CA LEU A 274 -3.64 -21.53 -4.81
C LEU A 274 -3.66 -21.33 -6.33
N SER A 275 -4.85 -21.31 -6.93
CA SER A 275 -5.00 -21.14 -8.38
C SER A 275 -4.45 -19.81 -8.87
N GLN A 276 -4.77 -18.71 -8.17
CA GLN A 276 -4.23 -17.39 -8.49
C GLN A 276 -2.71 -17.33 -8.32
N ALA A 277 -2.19 -17.91 -7.24
CA ALA A 277 -0.77 -17.93 -6.92
C ALA A 277 0.05 -18.69 -7.98
N LEU A 278 -0.44 -19.83 -8.49
CA LEU A 278 0.26 -20.58 -9.53
C LEU A 278 0.32 -19.83 -10.86
N VAL A 279 -0.76 -19.12 -11.23
CA VAL A 279 -0.75 -18.23 -12.40
C VAL A 279 0.24 -17.07 -12.19
N SER A 280 0.23 -16.46 -11.00
CA SER A 280 1.20 -15.42 -10.61
C SER A 280 2.64 -15.93 -10.72
N ALA A 281 2.93 -17.13 -10.22
CA ALA A 281 4.25 -17.76 -10.34
C ALA A 281 4.65 -17.96 -11.82
N ALA A 282 3.75 -18.46 -12.66
CA ALA A 282 4.03 -18.63 -14.08
C ALA A 282 4.35 -17.30 -14.79
N LEU A 283 3.69 -16.20 -14.38
CA LEU A 283 3.89 -14.87 -14.94
C LEU A 283 5.20 -14.22 -14.49
N TRP A 284 5.57 -14.37 -13.22
CA TRP A 284 6.58 -13.50 -12.60
C TRP A 284 7.90 -14.18 -12.26
N LEU A 285 7.94 -15.50 -12.08
CA LEU A 285 9.20 -16.20 -11.81
C LEU A 285 10.22 -15.98 -12.94
N ALA A 286 11.50 -16.03 -12.61
CA ALA A 286 12.58 -16.06 -13.57
C ALA A 286 12.35 -17.22 -14.57
N PRO A 287 12.55 -17.01 -15.90
CA PRO A 287 12.34 -18.07 -16.89
C PRO A 287 13.11 -19.37 -16.60
N GLN A 288 14.30 -19.25 -15.98
CA GLN A 288 15.16 -20.36 -15.60
C GLN A 288 14.59 -21.23 -14.46
N SER A 289 13.65 -20.70 -13.67
CA SER A 289 13.01 -21.39 -12.55
C SER A 289 11.68 -22.05 -12.95
N LEU A 290 11.11 -21.68 -14.10
CA LEU A 290 9.84 -22.23 -14.62
C LEU A 290 9.84 -23.76 -14.82
N PRO A 291 10.93 -24.44 -15.23
CA PRO A 291 10.94 -25.91 -15.30
C PRO A 291 10.59 -26.57 -13.96
N GLY A 292 11.06 -25.99 -12.85
CA GLY A 292 10.76 -26.50 -11.52
C GLY A 292 9.29 -26.33 -11.14
N LEU A 293 8.68 -25.21 -11.51
CA LEU A 293 7.23 -25.00 -11.34
C LEU A 293 6.42 -26.03 -12.14
N LEU A 294 6.78 -26.25 -13.42
CA LEU A 294 6.08 -27.20 -14.29
C LEU A 294 6.16 -28.64 -13.75
N ALA A 295 7.32 -29.06 -13.23
CA ALA A 295 7.48 -30.38 -12.62
C ALA A 295 6.52 -30.62 -11.45
N ILE A 296 6.23 -29.59 -10.64
CA ILE A 296 5.24 -29.67 -9.55
C ILE A 296 3.84 -29.90 -10.11
N ILE A 297 3.46 -29.13 -11.13
CA ILE A 297 2.14 -29.22 -11.77
C ILE A 297 1.94 -30.57 -12.46
N ASP A 298 2.95 -31.06 -13.17
CA ASP A 298 2.88 -32.34 -13.87
C ASP A 298 2.77 -33.51 -12.90
N LYS A 299 3.54 -33.49 -11.80
CA LYS A 299 3.40 -34.47 -10.72
C LYS A 299 1.98 -34.48 -10.14
N ALA A 300 1.41 -33.30 -9.87
CA ALA A 300 0.06 -33.19 -9.35
C ALA A 300 -1.00 -33.70 -10.34
N SER A 301 -0.84 -33.41 -11.64
CA SER A 301 -1.71 -33.93 -12.70
C SER A 301 -1.67 -35.45 -12.80
N SER A 302 -0.49 -36.07 -12.72
CA SER A 302 -0.35 -37.53 -12.79
C SER A 302 -0.94 -38.26 -11.59
N ALA A 303 -0.84 -37.69 -10.38
CA ALA A 303 -1.41 -38.28 -9.17
C ALA A 303 -2.94 -38.36 -9.20
N VAL A 304 -3.58 -37.40 -9.87
CA VAL A 304 -5.04 -37.33 -10.03
C VAL A 304 -5.58 -38.40 -10.98
N ASN A 305 -4.80 -38.83 -11.96
CA ASN A 305 -5.20 -39.89 -12.89
C ASN A 305 -5.16 -41.30 -12.27
N ALA A 306 -4.70 -41.44 -11.02
CA ALA A 306 -4.48 -42.72 -10.35
C ALA A 306 -5.50 -43.03 -9.22
N ALA A 307 -6.47 -42.16 -8.92
CA ALA A 307 -7.50 -42.37 -7.88
C ALA A 307 -8.85 -41.71 -8.24
N ASP A 308 -9.95 -42.21 -7.64
CA ASP A 308 -11.35 -41.73 -7.76
C ASP A 308 -11.57 -40.29 -7.22
N ALA A 309 -10.89 -39.31 -7.82
CA ALA A 309 -10.94 -37.88 -7.50
C ALA A 309 -11.41 -37.03 -8.71
N GLN A 310 -12.23 -37.62 -9.59
CA GLN A 310 -12.66 -37.04 -10.87
C GLN A 310 -13.29 -35.64 -10.75
N ALA A 311 -14.02 -35.36 -9.66
CA ALA A 311 -14.68 -34.07 -9.44
C ALA A 311 -13.72 -32.97 -8.95
N GLN A 312 -12.68 -33.32 -8.20
CA GLN A 312 -11.66 -32.37 -7.74
C GLN A 312 -10.67 -32.04 -8.87
N ALA A 313 -10.38 -33.02 -9.73
CA ALA A 313 -9.52 -32.95 -10.91
C ALA A 313 -9.98 -31.90 -11.94
N GLN A 314 -11.27 -31.92 -12.29
CA GLN A 314 -11.86 -30.98 -13.25
C GLN A 314 -11.77 -29.52 -12.78
N SER A 315 -11.65 -29.29 -11.46
CA SER A 315 -11.58 -27.95 -10.88
C SER A 315 -10.23 -27.25 -11.09
N TYR A 316 -9.13 -27.99 -11.33
CA TYR A 316 -7.78 -27.42 -11.49
C TYR A 316 -7.20 -27.54 -12.89
N ASP A 317 -7.75 -28.41 -13.74
CA ASP A 317 -7.17 -28.67 -15.07
C ASP A 317 -7.04 -27.39 -15.91
N GLN A 318 -8.06 -26.52 -15.90
CA GLN A 318 -7.99 -25.21 -16.57
C GLN A 318 -6.84 -24.34 -16.06
N VAL A 319 -6.61 -24.35 -14.74
CA VAL A 319 -5.54 -23.57 -14.11
C VAL A 319 -4.18 -24.14 -14.50
N TRP A 320 -4.01 -25.45 -14.45
CA TRP A 320 -2.78 -26.12 -14.84
C TRP A 320 -2.44 -25.91 -16.32
N GLN A 321 -3.42 -26.03 -17.21
CA GLN A 321 -3.22 -25.71 -18.62
C GLN A 321 -2.79 -24.25 -18.81
N ARG A 322 -3.44 -23.31 -18.12
CA ARG A 322 -3.05 -21.90 -18.18
C ARG A 322 -1.62 -21.65 -17.69
N VAL A 323 -1.23 -22.29 -16.58
CA VAL A 323 0.15 -22.23 -16.06
C VAL A 323 1.15 -22.78 -17.08
N ARG A 324 0.87 -23.93 -17.69
CA ARG A 324 1.70 -24.53 -18.74
C ARG A 324 1.86 -23.61 -19.94
N THR A 325 0.76 -23.05 -20.44
CA THR A 325 0.77 -22.13 -21.59
C THR A 325 1.62 -20.89 -21.29
N ILE A 326 1.42 -20.24 -20.14
CA ILE A 326 2.18 -19.04 -19.77
C ILE A 326 3.67 -19.36 -19.64
N ALA A 327 4.00 -20.42 -18.90
CA ALA A 327 5.39 -20.81 -18.68
C ALA A 327 6.10 -21.20 -19.99
N GLY A 328 5.44 -21.96 -20.86
CA GLY A 328 5.99 -22.39 -22.15
C GLY A 328 6.26 -21.23 -23.10
N ILE A 329 5.33 -20.25 -23.18
CA ILE A 329 5.54 -19.02 -23.96
C ILE A 329 6.77 -18.27 -23.43
N ARG A 330 6.87 -18.06 -22.12
CA ARG A 330 7.98 -17.30 -21.51
C ARG A 330 9.34 -17.99 -21.67
N GLN A 331 9.39 -19.32 -21.55
CA GLN A 331 10.61 -20.09 -21.82
C GLN A 331 11.06 -19.94 -23.28
N THR A 332 10.12 -20.03 -24.22
CA THR A 332 10.40 -19.89 -25.65
C THR A 332 10.94 -18.49 -25.98
N LEU A 333 10.30 -17.44 -25.44
CA LEU A 333 10.76 -16.06 -25.64
C LEU A 333 12.17 -15.82 -25.07
N CYS A 334 12.47 -16.39 -23.89
CA CYS A 334 13.79 -16.30 -23.29
C CYS A 334 14.86 -16.98 -24.16
N ALA A 335 14.57 -18.17 -24.71
CA ALA A 335 15.51 -18.93 -25.54
C ALA A 335 15.81 -18.24 -26.89
N ILE A 336 14.88 -17.43 -27.42
CA ILE A 336 15.06 -16.67 -28.66
C ILE A 336 15.86 -15.37 -28.41
N SER A 337 15.86 -14.87 -27.16
CA SER A 337 16.49 -13.59 -26.79
C SER A 337 17.94 -13.72 -26.31
N THR A 338 18.43 -14.94 -26.09
CA THR A 338 19.81 -15.28 -25.67
C THR A 338 20.64 -15.80 -26.83
#